data_AF-A0A7I4Z0N9-F1
#
_entry.id   AF-A0A7I4Z0N9-F1
#
_cell.length_a   1.000
_cell.length_b   1.000
_cell.length_c   1.000
_cell.angle_alpha   90.00
_cell.angle_beta   90.00
_cell.angle_gamma   90.00
#
_symmetry.space_group_name_H-M   'P 1'
#
loop_
_entity.id
_entity.type
_entity.pdbx_description
1 polymer ?
#
loop_
_entity_poly.entity_id
_entity_poly.type
_entity_poly.pdbx_seq_one_letter_code
_entity_poly.pdbx_strand_id
1 'polypeptide(L)'
;MSNDLRVLKPEIRDILLNRNVIAIDQDPLGIMGKLVRRIKYISIYVKPVTPVRNGHYSYAVAVVNMHEHKDKSAGRPTGRRAGGSSARGEKGGRQTGK
;
A
#
# COMPACT_ATOMS: atom_id res chain seq x y z
N MET A 1 3.90 11.21 11.86
CA MET A 1 3.62 9.81 11.44
C MET A 1 2.37 9.33 12.18
N SER A 2 1.57 8.46 11.55
CA SER A 2 0.33 7.91 12.16
C SER A 2 0.37 6.37 12.17
N ASN A 3 1.34 5.79 12.89
CA ASN A 3 1.47 4.35 13.11
C ASN A 3 1.74 4.08 14.61
N ASP A 4 1.34 2.91 15.13
CA ASP A 4 1.61 2.58 16.55
C ASP A 4 3.09 2.20 16.73
N LEU A 5 3.85 3.11 17.33
CA LEU A 5 5.29 2.96 17.54
C LEU A 5 5.63 1.91 18.61
N ARG A 6 4.67 1.49 19.42
CA ARG A 6 4.89 0.51 20.50
C ARG A 6 4.93 -0.92 20.00
N VAL A 7 4.31 -1.19 18.84
CA VAL A 7 4.13 -2.53 18.26
C VAL A 7 4.79 -2.64 16.89
N LEU A 8 5.78 -1.80 16.61
CA LEU A 8 6.41 -1.71 15.30
C LEU A 8 7.39 -2.87 15.07
N LYS A 9 7.27 -3.54 13.92
CA LYS A 9 8.27 -4.52 13.50
C LYS A 9 9.63 -3.84 13.25
N PRO A 10 10.77 -4.49 13.56
CA PRO A 10 12.10 -3.90 13.37
C PRO A 10 12.37 -3.39 11.96
N GLU A 11 11.90 -4.09 10.92
CA GLU A 11 12.16 -3.71 9.53
C GLU A 11 11.49 -2.39 9.15
N ILE A 12 10.27 -2.16 9.66
CA ILE A 12 9.55 -0.90 9.44
C ILE A 12 10.25 0.23 10.21
N ARG A 13 10.75 -0.06 11.42
CA ARG A 13 11.51 0.90 12.20
C ARG A 13 12.75 1.38 11.46
N ASP A 14 13.50 0.46 10.85
CA ASP A 14 14.73 0.79 10.13
C ASP A 14 14.47 1.65 8.88
N ILE A 15 13.36 1.43 8.19
CA ILE A 15 12.92 2.28 7.08
C ILE A 15 12.61 3.69 7.58
N LEU A 16 11.81 3.81 8.66
CA LEU A 16 11.37 5.10 9.18
C LEU A 16 12.51 5.90 9.83
N LEU A 17 13.51 5.23 10.39
CA LEU A 17 14.67 5.85 11.04
C LEU A 17 15.91 5.93 10.15
N ASN A 18 15.78 5.65 8.84
CA ASN A 18 16.90 5.71 7.91
C ASN A 18 17.47 7.13 7.81
N ARG A 19 18.61 7.36 8.48
CA ARG A 19 19.26 8.67 8.59
C ARG A 19 19.61 9.27 7.23
N ASN A 20 19.99 8.44 6.27
CA ASN A 20 20.38 8.91 4.94
C ASN A 20 19.17 9.45 4.17
N VAL A 21 18.04 8.75 4.24
CA VAL A 21 16.79 9.20 3.59
C VAL A 21 16.24 10.44 4.28
N ILE A 22 16.28 10.49 5.61
CA ILE A 22 15.88 11.66 6.40
C ILE A 22 16.75 12.88 6.04
N ALA A 23 18.07 12.71 5.86
CA ALA A 23 18.96 13.80 5.47
C ALA A 23 18.60 14.37 4.09
N ILE A 24 18.17 13.54 3.15
CA ILE A 24 17.66 14.00 1.85
C ILE A 24 16.34 14.76 2.01
N ASP A 25 15.43 14.29 2.87
CA ASP A 25 14.16 14.97 3.14
C ASP A 25 14.38 16.37 3.75
N GLN A 26 15.21 16.43 4.79
CA GLN A 26 15.55 17.62 5.58
C GLN A 26 16.74 18.43 5.02
N ASP A 27 17.04 18.29 3.72
CA ASP A 27 18.12 19.04 3.10
C ASP A 27 17.88 20.56 3.21
N PRO A 28 18.88 21.36 3.63
CA PRO A 28 18.71 22.78 3.93
C PRO A 28 18.40 23.65 2.71
N LEU A 29 18.56 23.15 1.48
CA LEU A 29 18.10 23.89 0.30
C LEU A 29 16.57 24.04 0.29
N GLY A 30 15.83 23.14 0.96
CA GLY A 30 14.36 23.21 1.04
C GLY A 30 13.66 23.06 -0.31
N ILE A 31 14.35 22.58 -1.35
CA ILE A 31 13.81 22.45 -2.71
C ILE A 31 13.07 21.12 -2.84
N MET A 32 11.81 21.17 -3.30
CA MET A 32 11.03 19.96 -3.58
C MET A 32 11.56 19.20 -4.80
N GLY A 33 11.65 17.87 -4.68
CA GLY A 33 11.97 16.99 -5.81
C GLY A 33 10.89 16.98 -6.88
N LYS A 34 11.29 16.77 -8.14
CA LYS A 34 10.39 16.80 -9.31
C LYS A 34 10.48 15.48 -10.09
N LEU A 35 9.37 15.08 -10.70
CA LEU A 35 9.35 13.99 -11.68
C LEU A 35 10.05 14.49 -12.95
N VAL A 36 11.17 13.88 -13.31
CA VAL A 36 11.93 14.26 -14.53
C VAL A 36 11.59 13.37 -15.71
N ARG A 37 11.20 12.12 -15.46
CA ARG A 37 10.89 11.17 -16.52
C ARG A 37 9.93 10.09 -16.05
N ARG A 38 9.00 9.72 -16.93
CA ARG A 38 8.15 8.55 -16.77
C ARG A 38 8.24 7.69 -18.03
N ILE A 39 8.54 6.40 -17.87
CA ILE A 39 8.67 5.43 -18.95
C ILE A 39 7.89 4.18 -18.56
N LYS A 40 6.72 3.99 -19.19
CA LYS A 40 5.78 2.90 -18.85
C LYS A 40 5.47 2.89 -17.34
N TYR A 41 6.02 1.92 -16.61
CA TYR A 41 5.84 1.72 -15.17
C TYR A 41 6.96 2.32 -14.31
N ILE A 42 8.03 2.84 -14.91
CA ILE A 42 9.13 3.46 -14.17
C ILE A 42 8.94 4.97 -14.10
N SER A 43 9.03 5.52 -12.89
CA SER A 43 9.02 6.96 -12.62
C SER A 43 10.34 7.37 -11.99
N ILE A 44 10.98 8.41 -12.54
CA ILE A 44 12.27 8.92 -12.07
C ILE A 44 12.06 10.31 -11.51
N TYR A 45 12.38 10.47 -10.23
CA TYR A 45 12.33 11.74 -9.50
C TYR A 45 13.74 12.22 -9.19
N VAL A 46 13.93 13.54 -9.23
CA VAL A 46 15.21 14.18 -8.91
C VAL A 46 14.96 15.34 -7.95
N LYS A 47 15.72 15.37 -6.86
CA LYS A 47 15.74 16.45 -5.87
C LYS A 47 17.16 17.04 -5.80
N PRO A 48 17.36 18.35 -6.04
CA PRO A 48 18.62 19.01 -5.76
C PRO A 48 18.87 19.00 -4.25
N VAL A 49 20.10 18.70 -3.84
CA VAL A 49 20.53 18.60 -2.44
C VAL A 49 21.93 19.19 -2.27
N THR A 50 22.29 19.45 -1.02
CA THR A 50 23.65 19.80 -0.64
C THR A 50 24.61 18.60 -0.74
N PRO A 51 25.91 18.83 -0.92
CA PRO A 51 26.58 20.12 -1.09
C PRO A 51 26.43 20.68 -2.52
N VAL A 52 26.50 22.01 -2.62
CA VAL A 52 26.69 22.70 -3.91
C VAL A 52 28.20 22.89 -4.11
N ARG A 53 28.73 22.43 -5.23
CA ARG A 53 30.15 22.57 -5.58
C ARG A 53 30.29 23.32 -6.89
N ASN A 54 31.09 24.38 -6.90
CA ASN A 54 31.35 25.22 -8.07
C ASN A 54 30.06 25.73 -8.74
N GLY A 55 29.03 26.06 -7.94
CA GLY A 55 27.73 26.49 -8.44
C GLY A 55 26.81 25.36 -8.95
N HIS A 56 27.23 24.10 -8.86
CA HIS A 56 26.44 22.94 -9.25
C HIS A 56 25.89 22.19 -8.04
N TYR A 57 24.59 21.90 -8.07
CA TYR A 57 23.92 21.09 -7.05
C TYR A 57 24.36 19.63 -7.11
N SER A 58 24.36 18.97 -5.96
CA SER A 58 24.26 17.51 -5.88
C SER A 58 22.80 17.10 -6.03
N TYR A 59 22.53 15.83 -6.37
CA TYR A 59 21.16 15.38 -6.62
C TYR A 59 20.88 14.03 -5.96
N ALA A 60 19.71 13.93 -5.33
CA ALA A 60 19.09 12.66 -4.97
C ALA A 60 18.18 12.21 -6.13
N VAL A 61 18.34 10.95 -6.54
CA VAL A 61 17.55 10.33 -7.61
C VAL A 61 16.75 9.18 -7.05
N ALA A 62 15.44 9.18 -7.25
CA ALA A 62 14.57 8.07 -6.90
C ALA A 62 13.99 7.44 -8.17
N VAL A 63 14.16 6.12 -8.30
CA VAL A 63 13.61 5.32 -9.39
C VAL A 63 12.53 4.42 -8.80
N VAL A 64 11.28 4.66 -9.20
CA VAL A 64 10.12 3.96 -8.66
C VAL A 64 9.53 3.06 -9.73
N ASN A 65 9.43 1.77 -9.42
CA ASN A 65 8.71 0.82 -10.25
C ASN A 65 7.26 0.72 -9.77
N MET A 66 6.32 1.10 -10.64
CA MET A 66 4.88 1.07 -10.42
C MET A 66 4.22 -0.13 -11.13
N HIS A 67 4.99 -1.12 -11.56
CA HIS A 67 4.43 -2.32 -12.17
C HIS A 67 3.73 -3.16 -11.09
N GLU A 68 2.44 -3.40 -11.25
CA GLU A 68 1.68 -4.27 -10.36
C GLU A 68 2.02 -5.73 -10.63
N HIS A 69 2.56 -6.42 -9.63
CA HIS A 69 2.68 -7.87 -9.67
C HIS A 69 1.34 -8.49 -9.26
N LYS A 70 0.66 -9.15 -10.20
CA LYS A 70 -0.57 -9.89 -9.89
C LYS A 70 -0.21 -11.23 -9.26
N ASP A 71 -0.27 -11.31 -7.94
CA ASP A 71 -0.17 -12.59 -7.23
C ASP A 71 -1.41 -13.44 -7.52
N LYS A 72 -1.23 -14.57 -8.22
CA LYS A 72 -2.31 -15.51 -8.56
C LYS A 72 -2.76 -16.40 -7.38
N SER A 73 -2.32 -16.14 -6.15
CA SER A 73 -2.52 -17.02 -4.99
C SER A 73 -3.77 -16.72 -4.14
N ALA A 74 -4.59 -15.72 -4.49
CA ALA A 74 -5.89 -15.55 -3.86
C ALA A 74 -6.91 -16.52 -4.47
N GLY A 75 -6.79 -17.81 -4.11
CA GLY A 75 -7.83 -18.80 -4.33
C GLY A 75 -9.13 -18.31 -3.71
N ARG A 76 -10.09 -17.95 -4.57
CA ARG A 76 -11.45 -17.57 -4.17
C ARG A 76 -12.06 -18.75 -3.41
N PRO A 77 -12.41 -18.64 -2.11
CA PRO A 77 -13.12 -19.71 -1.44
C PRO A 77 -14.52 -19.78 -2.06
N THR A 78 -14.75 -20.79 -2.90
CA THR A 78 -16.08 -21.15 -3.39
C THR A 78 -16.85 -21.77 -2.24
N GLY A 79 -17.63 -20.95 -1.54
CA GLY A 79 -18.62 -21.43 -0.59
C GLY A 79 -19.73 -22.21 -1.30
N ARG A 80 -19.49 -23.49 -1.62
CA ARG A 80 -20.57 -24.46 -1.79
C ARG A 80 -21.21 -24.66 -0.43
N ARG A 81 -22.38 -24.05 -0.19
CA ARG A 81 -23.28 -24.51 0.86
C ARG A 81 -23.86 -25.85 0.42
N ALA A 82 -23.29 -26.93 0.96
CA ALA A 82 -23.88 -28.25 0.94
C ALA A 82 -24.79 -28.42 2.17
N GLY A 83 -26.01 -28.89 1.94
CA GLY A 83 -26.76 -29.78 2.84
C GLY A 83 -27.56 -29.14 3.98
N GLY A 84 -28.88 -29.40 3.97
CA GLY A 84 -29.74 -29.13 5.12
C GLY A 84 -31.24 -29.34 4.87
N SER A 85 -31.62 -30.51 4.34
CA SER A 85 -33.01 -30.99 4.34
C SER A 85 -33.49 -31.18 5.79
N SER A 86 -34.64 -30.62 6.16
CA SER A 86 -35.44 -31.13 7.28
C SER A 86 -36.92 -30.85 7.07
N ALA A 87 -37.68 -31.93 6.92
CA ALA A 87 -39.13 -31.98 6.87
C ALA A 87 -39.70 -32.24 8.27
N ARG A 88 -40.66 -31.42 8.71
CA ARG A 88 -41.62 -31.64 9.81
C ARG A 88 -42.52 -30.39 9.84
N GLY A 89 -43.84 -30.36 9.69
CA GLY A 89 -44.89 -31.33 9.94
C GLY A 89 -45.86 -30.67 10.91
N GLU A 90 -46.88 -29.95 10.44
CA GLU A 90 -47.99 -29.47 11.27
C GLU A 90 -49.33 -29.64 10.53
N LYS A 91 -50.22 -30.42 11.16
CA LYS A 91 -51.59 -30.74 10.76
C LYS A 91 -52.57 -29.84 11.52
N GLY A 92 -53.66 -29.49 10.85
CA GLY A 92 -54.99 -29.20 11.44
C GLY A 92 -55.32 -27.72 11.60
N GLY A 93 -56.51 -27.23 11.28
CA GLY A 93 -57.74 -27.83 10.75
C GLY A 93 -58.90 -26.82 10.80
N ARG A 94 -60.03 -27.19 10.14
CA ARG A 94 -61.41 -26.60 10.12
C ARG A 94 -61.62 -25.30 9.32
N GLN A 95 -62.44 -25.31 8.24
CA GLN A 95 -63.93 -25.24 8.15
C GLN A 95 -64.47 -23.96 8.81
N THR A 96 -65.33 -23.09 8.24
CA THR A 96 -66.42 -23.09 7.22
C THR A 96 -66.70 -21.59 6.91
N GLY A 97 -67.04 -21.12 5.71
CA GLY A 97 -68.38 -21.18 5.12
C GLY A 97 -69.08 -19.80 5.12
N LYS A 98 -69.22 -19.18 3.94
CA LYS A 98 -70.44 -18.58 3.37
C LYS A 98 -70.14 -18.05 1.97
#